data_AF-A0A7W1M702-F1
#
_entry.id   AF-A0A7W1M702-F1
#
_cell.length_a   1.000
_cell.length_b   1.000
_cell.length_c   1.000
_cell.angle_alpha   90.00
_cell.angle_beta   90.00
_cell.angle_gamma   90.00
#
_symmetry.space_group_name_H-M   'P 1'
#
loop_
_entity.id
_entity.type
_entity.pdbx_description
1 polymer ?
#
loop_
_entity_poly.entity_id
_entity_poly.type
_entity_poly.pdbx_seq_one_letter_code
_entity_poly.pdbx_strand_id
1 'polypeptide(L)'
;MNVMKKLFLVVCVNTICWGAFAGGEGGSSQGNPPGNLDYNEGSNLKIIQKKYRPLIEKMGCSHNIDPPSDKEEKQEIQSIQLLSEEDEESLKAYKAECLAHLAAVRRHTILRPAYEAGALVVLMGGATTYLLGPDSYGGSISILSGLYYLMDGVRAGYNLYKKPTHPVDDLEKEYVQKQCFIPNPLWPVIIEKLMVARQNPFEEKRALDFLSFTLGLTIYEPKPSLYLRDEDNNDLPLDKGILKKDLIERRIKQGIISKVDQFFKKYQPFEEDDLSLSLLKANIRLFVKSLMGKGTQPKPLFLYGEGGIGKTHFAKQLVDWIQALLPMSVSYEPLIITSAAELEGGDTHPGAFLKVLRNQCRQRTRGSVVTMDEANWLNDKEYEAPAKRVFNGDFSKLSTTYFGVGVEGEGIKLPVPSKLVLVSSNNPIEEKYLKSRFGHIKFPMPLPEALFSYAAELFETLANEEEIELTLDKEKLKTAIQKYECKSFRDIENIVPALFEKWY
;
A
#
# COMPACT_ATOMS: atom_id res chain seq x y z
N MET A 1 -5.57 -20.99 -68.17
CA MET A 1 -6.39 -20.05 -67.38
C MET A 1 -6.37 -20.31 -65.85
N ASN A 2 -6.30 -21.56 -65.37
CA ASN A 2 -6.26 -21.87 -63.92
C ASN A 2 -4.93 -21.55 -63.21
N VAL A 3 -3.80 -21.56 -63.91
CA VAL A 3 -2.48 -21.27 -63.31
C VAL A 3 -2.33 -19.79 -63.00
N MET A 4 -2.79 -18.90 -63.89
CA MET A 4 -2.76 -17.44 -63.69
C MET A 4 -3.64 -17.00 -62.51
N LYS A 5 -4.82 -17.62 -62.33
CA LYS A 5 -5.69 -17.36 -61.16
C LYS A 5 -5.04 -17.79 -59.84
N LYS A 6 -4.37 -18.96 -59.83
CA LYS A 6 -3.62 -19.44 -58.65
C LYS A 6 -2.42 -18.54 -58.34
N LEU A 7 -1.69 -18.08 -59.35
CA LEU A 7 -0.57 -17.15 -59.20
C LEU A 7 -1.02 -15.78 -58.68
N PHE A 8 -2.13 -15.24 -59.20
CA PHE A 8 -2.68 -13.97 -58.73
C PHE A 8 -3.14 -14.07 -57.27
N LEU A 9 -3.77 -15.18 -56.88
CA LEU A 9 -4.21 -15.41 -55.50
C LEU A 9 -3.02 -15.59 -54.55
N VAL A 10 -1.96 -16.29 -54.98
CA VAL A 10 -0.71 -16.45 -54.21
C VAL A 10 0.06 -15.13 -54.09
N VAL A 11 0.08 -14.31 -55.13
CA VAL A 11 0.70 -12.98 -55.10
C VAL A 11 -0.10 -12.06 -54.18
N CYS A 12 -1.43 -11.98 -54.32
CA CYS A 12 -2.27 -11.18 -53.41
C CYS A 12 -2.12 -11.61 -51.95
N VAL A 13 -2.12 -12.92 -51.65
CA VAL A 13 -1.90 -13.42 -50.29
C VAL A 13 -0.50 -13.05 -49.77
N ASN A 14 0.54 -13.16 -50.59
CA ASN A 14 1.89 -12.74 -50.19
C ASN A 14 2.01 -11.22 -49.99
N THR A 15 1.42 -10.40 -50.86
CA THR A 15 1.45 -8.93 -50.74
C THR A 15 0.60 -8.46 -49.56
N ILE A 16 -0.50 -9.14 -49.23
CA ILE A 16 -1.32 -8.90 -48.03
C ILE A 16 -0.56 -9.28 -46.76
N CYS A 17 0.07 -10.46 -46.74
CA CYS A 17 0.95 -10.85 -45.64
C CYS A 17 2.03 -9.78 -45.45
N TRP A 18 2.76 -9.40 -46.50
CA TRP A 18 3.83 -8.40 -46.44
C TRP A 18 3.32 -6.99 -46.09
N GLY A 19 2.14 -6.57 -46.54
CA GLY A 19 1.51 -5.28 -46.17
C GLY A 19 1.04 -5.24 -44.72
N ALA A 20 0.54 -6.36 -44.18
CA ALA A 20 0.23 -6.52 -42.77
C ALA A 20 1.48 -6.51 -41.88
N PHE A 21 2.63 -6.98 -42.40
CA PHE A 21 3.93 -6.88 -41.75
C PHE A 21 4.60 -5.50 -41.88
N ALA A 22 4.42 -4.79 -43.01
CA ALA A 22 5.05 -3.49 -43.29
C ALA A 22 4.30 -2.30 -42.68
N GLY A 23 2.99 -2.42 -42.40
CA GLY A 23 2.20 -1.40 -41.70
C GLY A 23 2.44 -1.34 -40.17
N GLY A 24 3.43 -2.08 -39.65
CA GLY A 24 3.73 -2.17 -38.21
C GLY A 24 4.60 -1.03 -37.64
N GLU A 25 5.16 -0.15 -38.48
CA GLU A 25 6.15 0.85 -38.03
C GLU A 25 5.76 2.33 -38.22
N GLY A 26 4.54 2.65 -38.66
CA GLY A 26 4.17 4.06 -38.85
C GLY A 26 2.68 4.31 -38.86
N GLY A 27 2.12 4.73 -37.72
CA GLY A 27 0.75 5.24 -37.66
C GLY A 27 0.22 5.30 -36.23
N SER A 28 0.29 6.47 -35.62
CA SER A 28 -0.26 6.82 -34.31
C SER A 28 -1.80 6.78 -34.20
N SER A 29 -2.49 5.97 -35.01
CA SER A 29 -3.97 5.85 -34.99
C SER A 29 -4.53 4.45 -35.23
N GLN A 30 -3.73 3.38 -35.26
CA GLN A 30 -4.24 2.00 -35.36
C GLN A 30 -4.08 1.26 -34.02
N GLY A 31 -5.21 1.16 -33.31
CA GLY A 31 -5.28 0.83 -31.88
C GLY A 31 -4.55 -0.44 -31.45
N ASN A 32 -3.90 -0.35 -30.30
CA ASN A 32 -3.44 -1.50 -29.52
C ASN A 32 -4.61 -2.51 -29.41
N PRO A 33 -4.53 -3.73 -29.97
CA PRO A 33 -5.67 -4.68 -29.98
C PRO A 33 -6.20 -5.03 -28.58
N PRO A 34 -5.35 -5.15 -27.53
CA PRO A 34 -5.80 -5.17 -26.14
C PRO A 34 -6.54 -3.93 -25.65
N GLY A 35 -6.50 -2.81 -26.38
CA GLY A 35 -7.22 -1.57 -26.05
C GLY A 35 -8.73 -1.76 -25.93
N ASN A 36 -9.28 -2.80 -26.56
CA ASN A 36 -10.69 -3.18 -26.47
C ASN A 36 -10.91 -4.39 -25.54
N LEU A 37 -9.98 -4.67 -24.62
CA LEU A 37 -10.16 -5.74 -23.64
C LEU A 37 -11.46 -5.49 -22.85
N ASP A 38 -12.32 -6.50 -22.79
CA ASP A 38 -13.49 -6.46 -21.92
C ASP A 38 -13.01 -6.71 -20.49
N TYR A 39 -12.74 -5.63 -19.77
CA TYR A 39 -12.28 -5.71 -18.38
C TYR A 39 -13.35 -6.23 -17.43
N ASN A 40 -14.64 -6.11 -17.77
CA ASN A 40 -15.69 -6.72 -16.96
C ASN A 40 -15.63 -8.24 -17.07
N GLU A 41 -15.42 -8.77 -18.28
CA GLU A 41 -15.24 -10.20 -18.50
C GLU A 41 -13.91 -10.72 -17.92
N GLY A 42 -12.80 -10.02 -18.17
CA GLY A 42 -11.46 -10.37 -17.70
C GLY A 42 -11.33 -10.36 -16.17
N SER A 43 -12.11 -9.50 -15.50
CA SER A 43 -12.13 -9.37 -14.04
C SER A 43 -13.25 -10.16 -13.36
N ASN A 44 -14.12 -10.84 -14.13
CA ASN A 44 -15.18 -11.67 -13.57
C ASN A 44 -14.65 -13.05 -13.19
N LEU A 45 -14.16 -13.15 -11.95
CA LEU A 45 -13.58 -14.38 -11.41
C LEU A 45 -14.57 -15.26 -10.64
N LYS A 46 -15.88 -14.99 -10.69
CA LYS A 46 -16.90 -15.66 -9.85
C LYS A 46 -16.85 -17.19 -9.91
N ILE A 47 -16.63 -17.76 -11.10
CA ILE A 47 -16.56 -19.21 -11.29
C ILE A 47 -15.32 -19.79 -10.58
N ILE A 48 -14.17 -19.14 -10.74
CA ILE A 48 -12.91 -19.54 -10.11
C ILE A 48 -13.01 -19.37 -8.59
N GLN A 49 -13.52 -18.23 -8.13
CA GLN A 49 -13.70 -17.94 -6.71
C GLN A 49 -14.65 -18.96 -6.05
N LYS A 50 -15.73 -19.37 -6.73
CA LYS A 50 -16.62 -20.44 -6.24
C LYS A 50 -15.91 -21.78 -6.11
N LYS A 51 -15.04 -22.13 -7.06
CA LYS A 51 -14.24 -23.37 -7.03
C LYS A 51 -13.25 -23.39 -5.86
N TYR A 52 -12.62 -22.26 -5.55
CA TYR A 52 -11.65 -22.11 -4.46
C TYR A 52 -12.26 -21.53 -3.18
N ARG A 53 -13.58 -21.61 -3.01
CA ARG A 53 -14.30 -21.03 -1.87
C ARG A 53 -13.74 -21.46 -0.50
N PRO A 54 -13.41 -22.75 -0.24
CA PRO A 54 -12.84 -23.15 1.05
C PRO A 54 -11.52 -22.43 1.37
N LEU A 55 -10.65 -22.25 0.36
CA LEU A 55 -9.39 -21.51 0.51
C LEU A 55 -9.65 -20.03 0.79
N ILE A 56 -10.58 -19.41 0.06
CA ILE A 56 -10.96 -18.00 0.22
C ILE A 56 -11.55 -17.74 1.62
N GLU A 57 -12.42 -18.63 2.10
CA GLU A 57 -12.97 -18.57 3.46
C GLU A 57 -11.85 -18.67 4.50
N LYS A 58 -10.92 -19.62 4.34
CA LYS A 58 -9.75 -19.77 5.23
C LYS A 58 -8.81 -18.56 5.21
N MET A 59 -8.69 -17.87 4.07
CA MET A 59 -7.92 -16.63 3.93
C MET A 59 -8.65 -15.40 4.48
N GLY A 60 -9.92 -15.53 4.90
CA GLY A 60 -10.70 -14.43 5.50
C GLY A 60 -11.16 -13.37 4.50
N CYS A 61 -11.17 -13.68 3.20
CA CYS A 61 -11.59 -12.74 2.16
C CYS A 61 -12.94 -13.10 1.50
N SER A 62 -13.63 -14.13 2.00
CA SER A 62 -14.94 -14.58 1.49
C SER A 62 -16.03 -13.51 1.61
N HIS A 63 -16.09 -12.79 2.73
CA HIS A 63 -17.06 -11.70 2.96
C HIS A 63 -16.95 -10.55 1.94
N ASN A 64 -15.78 -10.41 1.31
CA ASN A 64 -15.54 -9.41 0.29
C ASN A 64 -16.03 -9.87 -1.11
N ILE A 65 -16.25 -11.16 -1.30
CA ILE A 65 -16.75 -11.74 -2.55
C ILE A 65 -18.27 -11.95 -2.47
N ASP A 66 -18.72 -12.55 -1.36
CA ASP A 66 -20.12 -12.81 -1.03
C ASP A 66 -20.43 -12.11 0.31
N PRO A 67 -20.91 -10.85 0.32
CA PRO A 67 -21.26 -10.17 1.56
C PRO A 67 -22.38 -10.94 2.27
N PRO A 68 -22.22 -11.23 3.58
CA PRO A 68 -23.25 -11.95 4.33
C PRO A 68 -24.53 -11.13 4.39
N SER A 69 -25.69 -11.79 4.40
CA SER A 69 -26.96 -11.12 4.70
C SER A 69 -26.89 -10.46 6.08
N ASP A 70 -27.60 -9.34 6.29
CA ASP A 70 -27.58 -8.40 7.44
C ASP A 70 -27.62 -8.99 8.87
N LYS A 71 -27.70 -10.31 9.04
CA LYS A 71 -27.79 -11.02 10.33
C LYS A 71 -26.46 -11.59 10.86
N GLU A 72 -25.36 -11.51 10.11
CA GLU A 72 -24.07 -12.11 10.49
C GLU A 72 -22.92 -11.09 10.63
N GLU A 73 -23.24 -9.81 10.85
CA GLU A 73 -22.26 -8.71 10.87
C GLU A 73 -21.38 -8.63 12.15
N LYS A 74 -21.23 -9.74 12.85
CA LYS A 74 -20.35 -9.83 14.03
C LYS A 74 -19.62 -11.16 14.05
N GLN A 75 -18.51 -11.28 13.33
CA GLN A 75 -17.37 -12.06 13.82
C GLN A 75 -16.08 -11.83 13.04
N GLU A 76 -15.07 -11.48 13.82
CA GLU A 76 -13.66 -11.86 13.71
C GLU A 76 -12.93 -11.58 12.38
N ILE A 77 -12.01 -10.61 12.45
CA ILE A 77 -10.73 -10.69 11.75
C ILE A 77 -10.09 -12.00 12.22
N GLN A 78 -10.39 -13.10 11.53
CA GLN A 78 -9.84 -14.41 11.86
C GLN A 78 -8.32 -14.31 11.71
N SER A 79 -7.64 -14.55 12.83
CA SER A 79 -6.21 -14.83 12.84
C SER A 79 -5.94 -16.03 11.94
N ILE A 80 -4.87 -15.95 11.15
CA ILE A 80 -4.40 -17.04 10.29
C ILE A 80 -4.39 -18.36 11.07
N GLN A 81 -5.18 -19.33 10.59
CA GLN A 81 -4.74 -20.71 10.69
C GLN A 81 -3.55 -20.84 9.75
N LEU A 82 -2.37 -21.21 10.26
CA LEU A 82 -1.17 -21.42 9.45
C LEU A 82 -1.58 -22.22 8.21
N LEU A 83 -1.37 -21.62 7.03
CA LEU A 83 -1.67 -22.29 5.77
C LEU A 83 -0.84 -23.58 5.74
N SER A 84 -1.49 -24.72 5.54
CA SER A 84 -0.78 -25.97 5.30
C SER A 84 -0.06 -25.89 3.96
N GLU A 85 0.92 -26.76 3.74
CA GLU A 85 1.58 -26.89 2.43
C GLU A 85 0.54 -27.09 1.30
N GLU A 86 -0.55 -27.81 1.58
CA GLU A 86 -1.68 -28.02 0.66
C GLU A 86 -2.45 -26.71 0.35
N ASP A 87 -2.60 -25.81 1.32
CA ASP A 87 -3.24 -24.51 1.07
C ASP A 87 -2.34 -23.60 0.21
N GLU A 88 -1.02 -23.66 0.40
CA GLU A 88 -0.07 -22.89 -0.41
C GLU A 88 -0.07 -23.37 -1.88
N GLU A 89 -0.15 -24.68 -2.10
CA GLU A 89 -0.33 -25.26 -3.44
C GLU A 89 -1.67 -24.84 -4.05
N SER A 90 -2.75 -24.90 -3.26
CA SER A 90 -4.08 -24.46 -3.69
C SER A 90 -4.10 -22.96 -4.05
N LEU A 91 -3.37 -22.11 -3.33
CA LEU A 91 -3.22 -20.70 -3.62
C LEU A 91 -2.44 -20.44 -4.92
N LYS A 92 -1.39 -21.23 -5.18
CA LYS A 92 -0.67 -21.18 -6.46
C LYS A 92 -1.58 -21.58 -7.62
N ALA A 93 -2.36 -22.65 -7.46
CA ALA A 93 -3.32 -23.09 -8.46
C ALA A 93 -4.41 -22.05 -8.73
N TYR A 94 -4.99 -21.46 -7.68
CA TYR A 94 -5.94 -20.36 -7.78
C TYR A 94 -5.39 -19.19 -8.60
N LYS A 95 -4.18 -18.71 -8.26
CA LYS A 95 -3.53 -17.60 -8.99
C LYS A 95 -3.26 -17.96 -10.46
N ALA A 96 -2.87 -19.20 -10.74
CA ALA A 96 -2.63 -19.67 -12.10
C ALA A 96 -3.93 -19.70 -12.93
N GLU A 97 -5.05 -20.14 -12.34
CA GLU A 97 -6.36 -20.14 -13.01
C GLU A 97 -6.87 -18.72 -13.28
N CYS A 98 -6.70 -17.79 -12.33
CA CYS A 98 -7.03 -16.37 -12.56
C CYS A 98 -6.26 -15.78 -13.75
N LEU A 99 -4.95 -16.08 -13.83
CA LEU A 99 -4.12 -15.65 -14.96
C LEU A 99 -4.52 -16.32 -16.28
N ALA A 100 -4.87 -17.61 -16.24
CA ALA A 100 -5.33 -18.34 -17.42
C ALA A 100 -6.64 -17.76 -17.96
N HIS A 101 -7.56 -17.36 -17.08
CA HIS A 101 -8.80 -16.67 -17.45
C HIS A 101 -8.53 -15.33 -18.13
N LEU A 102 -7.70 -14.47 -17.52
CA LEU A 102 -7.31 -13.20 -18.13
C LEU A 102 -6.63 -13.40 -19.49
N ALA A 103 -5.76 -14.41 -19.61
CA ALA A 103 -5.10 -14.74 -20.87
C ALA A 103 -6.08 -15.26 -21.94
N ALA A 104 -7.11 -16.01 -21.54
CA ALA A 104 -8.16 -16.48 -22.43
C ALA A 104 -9.01 -15.32 -22.95
N VAL A 105 -9.45 -14.40 -22.08
CA VAL A 105 -10.20 -13.20 -22.48
C VAL A 105 -9.35 -12.32 -23.40
N ARG A 106 -8.09 -12.05 -23.05
CA ARG A 106 -7.16 -11.31 -23.92
C ARG A 106 -6.99 -11.97 -25.30
N ARG A 107 -6.84 -13.30 -25.32
CA ARG A 107 -6.73 -14.05 -26.59
C ARG A 107 -8.00 -13.91 -27.41
N HIS A 108 -9.17 -13.99 -26.79
CA HIS A 108 -10.45 -13.79 -27.44
C HIS A 108 -10.57 -12.37 -28.00
N THR A 109 -10.23 -11.33 -27.23
CA THR A 109 -10.21 -9.94 -27.69
C THR A 109 -9.31 -9.73 -28.90
N ILE A 110 -8.08 -10.25 -28.87
CA ILE A 110 -7.13 -10.14 -29.99
C ILE A 110 -7.66 -10.85 -31.24
N LEU A 111 -8.33 -12.00 -31.06
CA LEU A 111 -8.87 -12.80 -32.16
C LEU A 111 -10.29 -12.39 -32.59
N ARG A 112 -10.96 -11.50 -31.85
CA ARG A 112 -12.34 -11.07 -32.15
C ARG A 112 -12.52 -10.56 -33.58
N PRO A 113 -11.62 -9.71 -34.14
CA PRO A 113 -11.72 -9.32 -35.54
C PRO A 113 -11.63 -10.51 -36.50
N ALA A 114 -10.82 -11.53 -36.19
CA ALA A 114 -10.71 -12.74 -36.99
C ALA A 114 -11.98 -13.61 -36.92
N TYR A 115 -12.62 -13.70 -35.75
CA TYR A 115 -13.90 -14.40 -35.59
C TYR A 115 -15.04 -13.69 -36.33
N GLU A 116 -15.12 -12.36 -36.21
CA GLU A 116 -16.12 -11.54 -36.91
C GLU A 116 -15.91 -11.60 -38.43
N ALA A 117 -14.67 -11.48 -38.90
CA ALA A 117 -14.28 -11.68 -40.29
C ALA A 117 -14.68 -13.08 -40.80
N GLY A 118 -14.37 -14.14 -40.04
CA GLY A 118 -14.71 -15.51 -40.39
C GLY A 118 -16.23 -15.74 -40.48
N ALA A 119 -17.00 -15.23 -39.51
CA ALA A 119 -18.45 -15.31 -39.52
C ALA A 119 -19.06 -14.56 -40.73
N LEU A 120 -18.55 -13.37 -41.03
CA LEU A 120 -18.99 -12.58 -42.19
C LEU A 120 -18.64 -13.27 -43.52
N VAL A 121 -17.47 -13.89 -43.65
CA VAL A 121 -17.10 -14.67 -44.83
C VAL A 121 -18.01 -15.89 -45.01
N VAL A 122 -18.37 -16.59 -43.92
CA VAL A 122 -19.32 -17.72 -43.98
C VAL A 122 -20.72 -17.24 -44.37
N LEU A 123 -21.20 -16.13 -43.80
CA LEU A 123 -22.50 -15.55 -44.14
C LEU A 123 -22.55 -15.04 -45.58
N MET A 124 -21.52 -14.34 -46.06
CA MET A 124 -21.42 -13.88 -47.44
C MET A 124 -21.27 -15.04 -48.42
N GLY A 125 -20.49 -16.07 -48.09
CA GLY A 125 -20.35 -17.29 -48.88
C GLY A 125 -21.66 -18.08 -48.98
N GLY A 126 -22.41 -18.18 -47.89
CA GLY A 126 -23.75 -18.77 -47.86
C GLY A 126 -24.78 -17.95 -48.65
N ALA A 127 -24.77 -16.62 -48.53
CA ALA A 127 -25.71 -15.77 -49.26
C ALA A 127 -25.41 -15.72 -50.77
N THR A 128 -24.13 -15.66 -51.16
CA THR A 128 -23.72 -15.63 -52.58
C THR A 128 -23.95 -16.97 -53.29
N THR A 129 -23.80 -18.11 -52.60
CA THR A 129 -24.08 -19.43 -53.18
C THR A 129 -25.57 -19.75 -53.32
N TYR A 130 -26.44 -19.14 -52.50
CA TYR A 130 -27.89 -19.37 -52.55
C TYR A 130 -28.68 -18.37 -53.39
N LEU A 131 -28.21 -17.13 -53.59
CA LEU A 131 -28.99 -16.06 -54.23
C LEU A 131 -28.46 -15.57 -55.58
N LEU A 132 -27.20 -15.84 -55.94
CA LEU A 132 -26.60 -15.31 -57.16
C LEU A 132 -25.82 -16.40 -57.89
N GLY A 133 -26.24 -16.71 -59.12
CA GLY A 133 -25.52 -17.64 -59.99
C GLY A 133 -24.07 -17.17 -60.26
N PRO A 134 -23.19 -18.09 -60.70
CA PRO A 134 -21.74 -17.88 -60.81
C PRO A 134 -21.28 -16.74 -61.73
N ASP A 135 -22.20 -16.12 -62.48
CA ASP A 135 -21.92 -15.05 -63.45
C ASP A 135 -22.37 -13.64 -62.98
N SER A 136 -22.72 -13.47 -61.71
CA SER A 136 -23.17 -12.16 -61.18
C SER A 136 -21.99 -11.22 -60.82
N TYR A 137 -22.12 -9.95 -61.23
CA TYR A 137 -21.25 -8.83 -60.83
C TYR A 137 -21.15 -8.61 -59.30
N GLY A 138 -21.99 -9.27 -58.49
CA GLY A 138 -21.87 -9.26 -57.02
C GLY A 138 -20.66 -10.06 -56.46
N GLY A 139 -20.06 -10.94 -57.27
CA GLY A 139 -18.90 -11.73 -56.87
C GLY A 139 -17.63 -10.90 -56.65
N SER A 140 -17.42 -9.82 -57.42
CA SER A 140 -16.23 -8.96 -57.31
C SER A 140 -16.26 -8.04 -56.08
N ILE A 141 -17.44 -7.56 -55.68
CA ILE A 141 -17.62 -6.82 -54.42
C ILE A 141 -17.34 -7.74 -53.22
N SER A 142 -17.84 -8.99 -53.28
CA SER A 142 -17.62 -10.01 -52.24
C SER A 142 -16.14 -10.40 -52.09
N ILE A 143 -15.37 -10.43 -53.18
CA ILE A 143 -13.92 -10.71 -53.16
C ILE A 143 -13.14 -9.56 -52.52
N LEU A 144 -13.48 -8.31 -52.83
CA LEU A 144 -12.83 -7.15 -52.23
C LEU A 144 -13.13 -7.05 -50.72
N SER A 145 -14.39 -7.26 -50.31
CA SER A 145 -14.76 -7.35 -48.90
C SER A 145 -14.05 -8.50 -48.18
N GLY A 146 -13.98 -9.69 -48.81
CA GLY A 146 -13.26 -10.86 -48.31
C GLY A 146 -11.76 -10.63 -48.10
N LEU A 147 -11.12 -9.79 -48.93
CA LEU A 147 -9.71 -9.40 -48.77
C LEU A 147 -9.48 -8.57 -47.50
N TYR A 148 -10.36 -7.62 -47.20
CA TYR A 148 -10.28 -6.82 -45.98
C TYR A 148 -10.44 -7.71 -44.73
N TYR A 149 -11.39 -8.63 -44.74
CA TYR A 149 -11.60 -9.59 -43.65
C TYR A 149 -10.40 -10.56 -43.45
N LEU A 150 -9.73 -10.96 -44.53
CA LEU A 150 -8.49 -11.75 -44.45
C LEU A 150 -7.32 -10.96 -43.85
N MET A 151 -7.20 -9.67 -44.17
CA MET A 151 -6.19 -8.79 -43.56
C MET A 151 -6.39 -8.69 -42.04
N ASP A 152 -7.64 -8.56 -41.58
CA ASP A 152 -7.95 -8.53 -40.15
C ASP A 152 -7.61 -9.86 -39.45
N GLY A 153 -7.85 -10.99 -40.10
CA GLY A 153 -7.45 -12.31 -39.61
C GLY A 153 -5.93 -12.50 -39.49
N VAL A 154 -5.17 -12.09 -40.52
CA VAL A 154 -3.70 -12.17 -40.51
C VAL A 154 -3.12 -11.23 -39.45
N ARG A 155 -3.65 -10.01 -39.34
CA ARG A 155 -3.23 -9.03 -38.32
C ARG A 155 -3.54 -9.52 -36.90
N ALA A 156 -4.71 -10.10 -36.65
CA ALA A 156 -5.04 -10.72 -35.36
C ALA A 156 -4.09 -11.88 -35.02
N GLY A 157 -3.76 -12.73 -36.00
CA GLY A 157 -2.77 -13.81 -35.85
C GLY A 157 -1.37 -13.28 -35.52
N TYR A 158 -0.94 -12.21 -36.19
CA TYR A 158 0.33 -11.54 -35.91
C TYR A 158 0.37 -10.95 -34.50
N ASN A 159 -0.68 -10.24 -34.09
CA ASN A 159 -0.80 -9.67 -32.75
C ASN A 159 -0.87 -10.73 -31.64
N LEU A 160 -1.36 -11.93 -31.95
CA LEU A 160 -1.30 -13.07 -31.03
C LEU A 160 0.13 -13.62 -30.90
N TYR A 161 0.89 -13.64 -32.00
CA TYR A 161 2.29 -14.12 -32.03
C TYR A 161 3.27 -13.12 -31.40
N LYS A 162 3.20 -11.84 -31.78
CA LYS A 162 4.00 -10.75 -31.23
C LYS A 162 3.10 -9.84 -30.40
N LYS A 163 2.80 -10.28 -29.17
CA LYS A 163 1.93 -9.51 -28.26
C LYS A 163 2.58 -8.16 -27.92
N PRO A 164 1.93 -7.02 -28.21
CA PRO A 164 2.42 -5.73 -27.76
C PRO A 164 2.39 -5.70 -26.23
N THR A 165 3.52 -5.34 -25.62
CA THR A 165 3.67 -5.15 -24.18
C THR A 165 3.20 -3.76 -23.80
N HIS A 166 2.38 -3.65 -22.75
CA HIS A 166 1.89 -2.39 -22.20
C HIS A 166 2.19 -2.31 -20.69
N PRO A 167 2.50 -1.13 -20.11
CA PRO A 167 2.72 -1.01 -18.66
C PRO A 167 1.55 -1.53 -17.80
N VAL A 168 0.33 -1.39 -18.32
CA VAL A 168 -0.90 -1.91 -17.70
C VAL A 168 -0.94 -3.44 -17.61
N ASP A 169 -0.14 -4.16 -18.40
CA ASP A 169 -0.18 -5.63 -18.42
C ASP A 169 0.17 -6.27 -17.09
N ASP A 170 1.12 -5.70 -16.36
CA ASP A 170 1.54 -6.25 -15.07
C ASP A 170 0.55 -5.88 -13.97
N LEU A 171 -0.07 -4.70 -14.05
CA LEU A 171 -1.13 -4.26 -13.13
C LEU A 171 -2.40 -5.09 -13.31
N GLU A 172 -2.74 -5.51 -14.52
CA GLU A 172 -3.87 -6.42 -14.77
C GLU A 172 -3.65 -7.80 -14.13
N LYS A 173 -2.45 -8.37 -14.33
CA LYS A 173 -2.08 -9.65 -13.71
C LYS A 173 -2.13 -9.54 -12.18
N GLU A 174 -1.58 -8.45 -11.64
CA GLU A 174 -1.60 -8.19 -10.20
C GLU A 174 -3.04 -8.06 -9.67
N TYR A 175 -3.91 -7.34 -10.39
CA TYR A 175 -5.31 -7.17 -10.03
C TYR A 175 -6.05 -8.51 -9.96
N VAL A 176 -6.02 -9.33 -11.03
CA VAL A 176 -6.76 -10.60 -11.04
C VAL A 176 -6.27 -11.60 -9.99
N GLN A 177 -4.98 -11.55 -9.64
CA GLN A 177 -4.41 -12.40 -8.59
C GLN A 177 -4.80 -11.96 -7.17
N LYS A 178 -5.00 -10.64 -6.97
CA LYS A 178 -5.23 -10.05 -5.66
C LYS A 178 -6.67 -9.58 -5.44
N GLN A 179 -7.54 -9.66 -6.45
CA GLN A 179 -8.89 -9.08 -6.45
C GLN A 179 -9.67 -9.44 -5.18
N CYS A 180 -9.62 -10.69 -4.73
CA CYS A 180 -10.32 -11.15 -3.53
C CYS A 180 -9.87 -10.42 -2.25
N PHE A 181 -8.63 -9.93 -2.19
CA PHE A 181 -8.07 -9.22 -1.03
C PHE A 181 -8.32 -7.71 -1.06
N ILE A 182 -8.74 -7.16 -2.20
CA ILE A 182 -9.04 -5.74 -2.40
C ILE A 182 -10.53 -5.51 -2.11
N PRO A 183 -10.93 -4.49 -1.33
CA PRO A 183 -12.34 -4.16 -1.09
C PRO A 183 -13.19 -4.11 -2.36
N ASN A 184 -14.32 -4.83 -2.35
CA ASN A 184 -15.27 -4.93 -3.46
C ASN A 184 -15.72 -3.56 -4.02
N PRO A 185 -15.99 -2.54 -3.19
CA PRO A 185 -16.34 -1.21 -3.70
C PRO A 185 -15.25 -0.55 -4.58
N LEU A 186 -13.99 -0.99 -4.49
CA LEU A 186 -12.90 -0.49 -5.33
C LEU A 186 -12.82 -1.21 -6.68
N TRP A 187 -13.46 -2.38 -6.86
CA TRP A 187 -13.32 -3.17 -8.08
C TRP A 187 -13.77 -2.42 -9.33
N PRO A 188 -14.96 -1.77 -9.36
CA PRO A 188 -15.39 -1.03 -10.55
C PRO A 188 -14.46 0.15 -10.86
N VAL A 189 -13.98 0.86 -9.83
CA VAL A 189 -13.06 1.99 -9.99
C VAL A 189 -11.71 1.55 -10.56
N ILE A 190 -11.19 0.40 -10.10
CA ILE A 190 -9.96 -0.20 -10.64
C ILE A 190 -10.16 -0.61 -12.10
N ILE A 191 -11.29 -1.27 -12.42
CA ILE A 191 -11.64 -1.67 -13.78
C ILE A 191 -11.69 -0.44 -14.72
N GLU A 192 -12.34 0.64 -14.30
CA GLU A 192 -12.39 1.88 -15.08
C GLU A 192 -11.00 2.47 -15.29
N LYS A 193 -10.15 2.51 -14.26
CA LYS A 193 -8.78 3.03 -14.39
C LYS A 193 -7.86 2.13 -15.23
N LEU A 194 -8.07 0.81 -15.23
CA LEU A 194 -7.38 -0.09 -16.17
C LEU A 194 -7.77 0.22 -17.62
N MET A 195 -9.07 0.46 -17.88
CA MET A 195 -9.56 0.88 -19.20
C MET A 195 -8.95 2.21 -19.63
N VAL A 196 -9.02 3.24 -18.76
CA VAL A 196 -8.46 4.57 -19.04
C VAL A 196 -6.96 4.49 -19.31
N ALA A 197 -6.21 3.75 -18.50
CA ALA A 197 -4.77 3.61 -18.67
C ALA A 197 -4.38 2.98 -20.02
N ARG A 198 -5.23 2.11 -20.57
CA ARG A 198 -4.96 1.43 -21.84
C ARG A 198 -5.48 2.20 -23.06
N GLN A 199 -6.54 2.98 -22.91
CA GLN A 199 -7.23 3.65 -24.02
C GLN A 199 -6.89 5.14 -24.16
N ASN A 200 -6.46 5.79 -23.08
CA ASN A 200 -6.25 7.24 -23.04
C ASN A 200 -4.80 7.60 -22.67
N PRO A 201 -3.93 7.88 -23.67
CA PRO A 201 -2.53 8.27 -23.42
C PRO A 201 -2.36 9.53 -22.58
N PHE A 202 -3.34 10.45 -22.59
CA PHE A 202 -3.25 11.71 -21.82
C PHE A 202 -3.45 11.48 -20.32
N GLU A 203 -4.27 10.49 -19.94
CA GLU A 203 -4.55 10.16 -18.55
C GLU A 203 -3.81 8.92 -18.05
N GLU A 204 -3.08 8.24 -18.94
CA GLU A 204 -2.39 6.98 -18.66
C GLU A 204 -1.54 7.07 -17.40
N LYS A 205 -0.65 8.07 -17.29
CA LYS A 205 0.23 8.22 -16.13
C LYS A 205 -0.57 8.32 -14.81
N ARG A 206 -1.60 9.15 -14.77
CA ARG A 206 -2.43 9.35 -13.57
C ARG A 206 -3.19 8.07 -13.22
N ALA A 207 -3.69 7.36 -14.22
CA ALA A 207 -4.37 6.08 -14.03
C ALA A 207 -3.39 4.99 -13.54
N LEU A 208 -2.18 4.91 -14.10
CA LEU A 208 -1.12 4.01 -13.63
C LEU A 208 -0.71 4.30 -12.18
N ASP A 209 -0.54 5.57 -11.81
CA ASP A 209 -0.23 5.98 -10.44
C ASP A 209 -1.33 5.54 -9.47
N PHE A 210 -2.60 5.77 -9.83
CA PHE A 210 -3.77 5.32 -9.08
C PHE A 210 -3.80 3.80 -8.92
N LEU A 211 -3.65 3.06 -10.03
CA LEU A 211 -3.66 1.60 -10.02
C LEU A 211 -2.54 1.03 -9.15
N SER A 212 -1.31 1.56 -9.29
CA SER A 212 -0.18 1.15 -8.45
C SER A 212 -0.47 1.37 -6.96
N PHE A 213 -1.22 2.42 -6.63
CA PHE A 213 -1.63 2.72 -5.28
C PHE A 213 -2.69 1.74 -4.78
N THR A 214 -3.81 1.60 -5.51
CA THR A 214 -4.96 0.80 -5.10
C THR A 214 -4.69 -0.69 -5.06
N LEU A 215 -3.85 -1.21 -5.96
CA LEU A 215 -3.47 -2.63 -5.95
C LEU A 215 -2.62 -3.00 -4.72
N GLY A 216 -2.05 -2.01 -4.03
CA GLY A 216 -1.40 -2.17 -2.74
C GLY A 216 -2.36 -2.23 -1.53
N LEU A 217 -3.67 -2.00 -1.71
CA LEU A 217 -4.68 -2.03 -0.65
C LEU A 217 -5.30 -3.42 -0.50
N THR A 218 -4.46 -4.42 -0.28
CA THR A 218 -4.87 -5.82 -0.04
C THR A 218 -5.28 -6.02 1.42
N ILE A 219 -6.35 -5.33 1.85
CA ILE A 219 -6.72 -5.24 3.27
C ILE A 219 -7.10 -6.60 3.87
N TYR A 220 -7.71 -7.48 3.07
CA TYR A 220 -8.10 -8.82 3.50
C TYR A 220 -7.02 -9.87 3.25
N GLU A 221 -5.81 -9.47 2.86
CA GLU A 221 -4.71 -10.41 2.76
C GLU A 221 -4.37 -10.94 4.16
N PRO A 222 -4.15 -12.25 4.31
CA PRO A 222 -3.83 -12.85 5.60
C PRO A 222 -2.63 -12.17 6.26
N LYS A 223 -2.80 -11.75 7.53
CA LYS A 223 -1.73 -11.12 8.33
C LYS A 223 -0.97 -12.15 9.15
N PRO A 224 0.37 -12.08 9.23
CA PRO A 224 1.19 -13.05 9.96
C PRO A 224 0.67 -13.29 11.38
N SER A 225 0.87 -14.52 11.85
CA SER A 225 0.52 -14.91 13.21
C SER A 225 1.26 -14.03 14.21
N LEU A 226 0.56 -13.58 15.25
CA LEU A 226 1.20 -12.85 16.33
C LEU A 226 1.93 -13.82 17.24
N TYR A 227 3.18 -13.50 17.53
CA TYR A 227 3.99 -14.17 18.54
C TYR A 227 4.32 -13.20 19.65
N LEU A 228 4.21 -13.67 20.89
CA LEU A 228 4.70 -12.98 22.06
C LEU A 228 6.05 -13.59 22.42
N ARG A 229 7.11 -12.77 22.43
CA ARG A 229 8.42 -13.24 22.85
C ARG A 229 8.46 -13.39 24.37
N ASP A 230 8.91 -14.54 24.86
CA ASP A 230 9.07 -14.80 26.29
C ASP A 230 10.43 -14.32 26.83
N GLU A 231 10.71 -14.59 28.11
CA GLU A 231 11.97 -14.21 28.79
C GLU A 231 13.19 -14.98 28.24
N ASP A 232 12.97 -16.17 27.69
CA ASP A 232 14.00 -17.05 27.15
C ASP A 232 14.16 -16.88 25.62
N ASN A 233 13.56 -15.82 25.05
CA ASN A 233 13.49 -15.52 23.62
C ASN A 233 12.75 -16.54 22.75
N ASN A 234 11.86 -17.35 23.33
CA ASN A 234 10.97 -18.20 22.57
C ASN A 234 9.74 -17.43 22.10
N ASP A 235 9.31 -17.71 20.86
CA ASP A 235 8.15 -17.07 20.25
C ASP A 235 6.88 -17.87 20.56
N LEU A 236 6.02 -17.33 21.42
CA LEU A 236 4.75 -17.96 21.83
C LEU A 236 3.58 -17.48 20.95
N PRO A 237 2.89 -18.35 20.21
CA PRO A 237 1.78 -17.94 19.35
C PRO A 237 0.59 -17.42 20.18
N LEU A 238 0.19 -16.17 19.95
CA LEU A 238 -0.94 -15.50 20.62
C LEU A 238 -2.29 -15.94 20.04
N ASP A 239 -2.33 -16.23 18.75
CA ASP A 239 -3.57 -16.48 17.99
C ASP A 239 -4.23 -17.85 18.32
N LYS A 240 -3.54 -18.74 19.06
CA LYS A 240 -4.10 -20.04 19.48
C LYS A 240 -4.96 -19.98 20.75
N GLY A 241 -5.18 -18.78 21.33
CA GLY A 241 -6.00 -18.62 22.54
C GLY A 241 -5.41 -19.20 23.83
N ILE A 242 -4.14 -19.61 23.80
CA ILE A 242 -3.47 -20.34 24.88
C ILE A 242 -3.06 -19.41 26.04
N LEU A 243 -2.84 -18.12 25.78
CA LEU A 243 -2.25 -17.19 26.75
C LEU A 243 -3.30 -16.51 27.63
N LYS A 244 -3.14 -16.62 28.95
CA LYS A 244 -3.97 -15.93 29.95
C LYS A 244 -3.79 -14.41 29.84
N LYS A 245 -4.88 -13.64 29.94
CA LYS A 245 -4.88 -12.16 29.86
C LYS A 245 -3.86 -11.52 30.80
N ASP A 246 -3.68 -12.06 32.00
CA ASP A 246 -2.74 -11.54 33.00
C ASP A 246 -1.29 -11.62 32.56
N LEU A 247 -0.92 -12.66 31.80
CA LEU A 247 0.43 -12.83 31.28
C LEU A 247 0.74 -11.76 30.23
N ILE A 248 -0.21 -11.47 29.34
CA ILE A 248 -0.08 -10.41 28.33
C ILE A 248 0.12 -9.05 29.01
N GLU A 249 -0.69 -8.73 30.03
CA GLU A 249 -0.57 -7.45 30.75
C GLU A 249 0.78 -7.33 31.46
N ARG A 250 1.24 -8.40 32.12
CA ARG A 250 2.57 -8.43 32.77
C ARG A 250 3.69 -8.19 31.76
N ARG A 251 3.62 -8.83 30.59
CA ARG A 251 4.62 -8.72 29.53
C ARG A 251 4.65 -7.32 28.91
N ILE A 252 3.49 -6.69 28.68
CA ILE A 252 3.44 -5.29 28.24
C ILE A 252 4.09 -4.39 29.30
N LYS A 253 3.78 -4.60 30.58
CA LYS A 253 4.35 -3.82 31.68
C LYS A 253 5.87 -4.00 31.79
N GLN A 254 6.37 -5.23 31.72
CA GLN A 254 7.79 -5.56 31.86
C GLN A 254 8.63 -5.30 30.60
N GLY A 255 8.04 -5.42 29.40
CA GLY A 255 8.75 -5.34 28.13
C GLY A 255 8.77 -3.96 27.49
N ILE A 256 7.68 -3.18 27.64
CA ILE A 256 7.55 -1.86 27.00
C ILE A 256 7.48 -0.76 28.05
N ILE A 257 6.57 -0.86 29.03
CA ILE A 257 6.35 0.26 29.97
C ILE A 257 7.56 0.51 30.88
N SER A 258 8.24 -0.55 31.33
CA SER A 258 9.50 -0.45 32.05
C SER A 258 10.61 0.23 31.24
N LYS A 259 10.67 -0.02 29.92
CA LYS A 259 11.66 0.60 29.01
C LYS A 259 11.34 2.07 28.77
N VAL A 260 10.06 2.41 28.63
CA VAL A 260 9.59 3.81 28.64
C VAL A 260 10.02 4.50 29.93
N ASP A 261 9.83 3.86 31.09
CA ASP A 261 10.28 4.39 32.38
C ASP A 261 11.80 4.60 32.42
N GLN A 262 12.58 3.61 31.97
CA GLN A 262 14.03 3.71 31.91
C GLN A 262 14.51 4.82 30.96
N PHE A 263 13.83 5.02 29.83
CA PHE A 263 14.13 6.10 28.91
C PHE A 263 13.96 7.46 29.57
N PHE A 264 12.82 7.70 30.23
CA PHE A 264 12.54 8.99 30.87
C PHE A 264 13.34 9.24 32.15
N LYS A 265 14.03 8.24 32.73
CA LYS A 265 15.01 8.48 33.82
C LYS A 265 16.19 9.37 33.40
N LYS A 266 16.49 9.44 32.10
CA LYS A 266 17.54 10.32 31.55
C LYS A 266 17.09 11.77 31.38
N TYR A 267 15.84 12.08 31.72
CA TYR A 267 15.22 13.38 31.54
C TYR A 267 14.80 13.98 32.89
N GLN A 268 14.55 15.28 32.88
CA GLN A 268 13.92 15.95 34.02
C GLN A 268 12.57 15.29 34.33
N PRO A 269 12.18 15.21 35.62
CA PRO A 269 10.89 14.68 35.99
C PRO A 269 9.78 15.52 35.35
N PHE A 270 8.69 14.86 34.98
CA PHE A 270 7.46 15.55 34.63
C PHE A 270 6.98 16.38 35.84
N GLU A 271 6.33 17.52 35.59
CA GLU A 271 5.77 18.37 36.65
C GLU A 271 4.76 17.55 37.49
N GLU A 272 4.64 17.81 38.80
CA GLU A 272 3.88 16.94 39.73
C GLU A 272 2.40 16.72 39.34
N ASP A 273 1.79 17.71 38.68
CA ASP A 273 0.42 17.63 38.16
C ASP A 273 0.31 17.13 36.69
N ASP A 274 1.45 16.85 36.05
CA ASP A 274 1.50 16.48 34.64
C ASP A 274 1.25 14.98 34.43
N LEU A 275 0.05 14.66 33.94
CA LEU A 275 -0.35 13.30 33.58
C LEU A 275 0.25 12.81 32.25
N SER A 276 1.13 13.56 31.61
CA SER A 276 1.73 13.26 30.29
C SER A 276 2.33 11.85 30.20
N LEU A 277 3.16 11.45 31.16
CA LEU A 277 3.79 10.11 31.15
C LEU A 277 2.75 9.00 31.32
N SER A 278 1.76 9.22 32.18
CA SER A 278 0.67 8.27 32.42
C SER A 278 -0.21 8.12 31.18
N LEU A 279 -0.51 9.22 30.50
CA LEU A 279 -1.27 9.27 29.25
C LEU A 279 -0.54 8.55 28.11
N LEU A 280 0.77 8.78 27.99
CA LEU A 280 1.65 8.11 27.02
C LEU A 280 1.60 6.59 27.22
N LYS A 281 1.84 6.12 28.45
CA LYS A 281 1.81 4.69 28.79
C LYS A 281 0.44 4.07 28.53
N ALA A 282 -0.65 4.79 28.85
CA ALA A 282 -2.00 4.31 28.59
C ALA A 282 -2.27 4.10 27.09
N ASN A 283 -1.88 5.07 26.24
CA ASN A 283 -2.05 4.96 24.79
C ASN A 283 -1.20 3.84 24.19
N ILE A 284 0.04 3.65 24.66
CA ILE A 284 0.89 2.52 24.25
C ILE A 284 0.23 1.18 24.61
N ARG A 285 -0.32 1.04 25.84
CA ARG A 285 -1.05 -0.17 26.25
C ARG A 285 -2.28 -0.43 25.37
N LEU A 286 -3.05 0.62 25.08
CA LEU A 286 -4.22 0.51 24.21
C LEU A 286 -3.84 0.04 22.81
N PHE A 287 -2.80 0.64 22.23
CA PHE A 287 -2.29 0.24 20.91
C PHE A 287 -1.84 -1.22 20.88
N VAL A 288 -1.02 -1.65 21.84
CA VAL A 288 -0.50 -3.03 21.85
C VAL A 288 -1.64 -4.04 22.02
N LYS A 289 -2.66 -3.73 22.83
CA LYS A 289 -3.87 -4.56 22.95
C LYS A 289 -4.69 -4.58 21.65
N SER A 290 -4.83 -3.44 20.99
CA SER A 290 -5.59 -3.34 19.75
C SER A 290 -4.92 -4.08 18.58
N LEU A 291 -3.60 -4.30 18.60
CA LEU A 291 -2.93 -5.20 17.65
C LEU A 291 -3.40 -6.65 17.78
N MET A 292 -3.85 -7.06 18.98
CA MET A 292 -4.36 -8.40 19.28
C MET A 292 -5.87 -8.54 19.01
N GLY A 293 -6.48 -7.59 18.29
CA GLY A 293 -7.90 -7.60 17.95
C GLY A 293 -8.83 -7.24 19.13
N LYS A 294 -8.28 -6.73 20.24
CA LYS A 294 -9.04 -6.38 21.45
C LYS A 294 -8.72 -4.96 21.87
N GLY A 295 -9.66 -4.02 21.68
CA GLY A 295 -9.58 -2.71 22.30
C GLY A 295 -9.99 -1.55 21.40
N THR A 296 -10.10 -0.39 22.04
CA THR A 296 -10.31 0.90 21.37
C THR A 296 -9.01 1.37 20.73
N GLN A 297 -9.12 2.07 19.60
CA GLN A 297 -7.97 2.76 19.00
C GLN A 297 -7.39 3.78 19.98
N PRO A 298 -6.05 3.92 20.06
CA PRO A 298 -5.43 4.95 20.89
C PRO A 298 -5.74 6.36 20.33
N LYS A 299 -5.74 7.33 21.23
CA LYS A 299 -5.86 8.76 20.87
C LYS A 299 -4.53 9.21 20.23
N PRO A 300 -4.52 10.13 19.24
CA PRO A 300 -3.26 10.60 18.70
C PRO A 300 -2.54 11.42 19.78
N LEU A 301 -1.22 11.24 19.88
CA LEU A 301 -0.39 11.92 20.88
C LEU A 301 0.35 13.08 20.23
N PHE A 302 0.34 14.22 20.91
CA PHE A 302 1.05 15.42 20.49
C PHE A 302 2.23 15.66 21.44
N LEU A 303 3.45 15.44 20.93
CA LEU A 303 4.71 15.60 21.63
C LEU A 303 5.27 16.99 21.34
N TYR A 304 5.28 17.88 22.33
CA TYR A 304 5.82 19.23 22.14
C TYR A 304 6.91 19.58 23.15
N GLY A 305 7.82 20.45 22.74
CA GLY A 305 9.00 20.85 23.52
C GLY A 305 10.13 21.26 22.59
N GLU A 306 11.24 21.76 23.12
CA GLU A 306 12.34 22.29 22.31
C GLU A 306 12.88 21.31 21.25
N GLY A 307 13.52 21.86 20.21
CA GLY A 307 14.17 21.06 19.17
C GLY A 307 15.34 20.27 19.73
N GLY A 308 15.61 19.08 19.16
CA GLY A 308 16.80 18.31 19.53
C GLY A 308 16.76 17.59 20.89
N ILE A 309 15.62 17.56 21.58
CA ILE A 309 15.48 16.90 22.90
C ILE A 309 15.15 15.40 22.82
N GLY A 310 15.14 14.80 21.62
CA GLY A 310 14.96 13.34 21.49
C GLY A 310 13.54 12.84 21.23
N LYS A 311 12.59 13.69 20.80
CA LYS A 311 11.20 13.30 20.45
C LYS A 311 11.16 12.19 19.38
N THR A 312 11.85 12.39 18.26
CA THR A 312 11.95 11.40 17.16
C THR A 312 12.70 10.15 17.60
N HIS A 313 13.75 10.30 18.42
CA HIS A 313 14.52 9.18 18.95
C HIS A 313 13.66 8.27 19.85
N PHE A 314 12.83 8.85 20.72
CA PHE A 314 11.87 8.10 21.52
C PHE A 314 10.91 7.29 20.65
N ALA A 315 10.36 7.89 19.58
CA ALA A 315 9.43 7.20 18.70
C ALA A 315 10.06 5.99 18.00
N LYS A 316 11.31 6.11 17.56
CA LYS A 316 12.08 4.99 16.98
C LYS A 316 12.31 3.88 18.01
N GLN A 317 12.82 4.22 19.20
CA GLN A 317 13.04 3.22 20.26
C GLN A 317 11.74 2.52 20.69
N LEU A 318 10.62 3.25 20.73
CA LEU A 318 9.32 2.66 21.03
C LEU A 318 8.95 1.57 20.02
N VAL A 319 9.20 1.79 18.73
CA VAL A 319 8.98 0.76 17.71
C VAL A 319 9.86 -0.46 17.97
N ASP A 320 11.14 -0.25 18.25
CA ASP A 320 12.07 -1.35 18.55
C ASP A 320 11.61 -2.16 19.76
N TRP A 321 11.11 -1.50 20.80
CA TRP A 321 10.57 -2.18 21.98
C TRP A 321 9.29 -2.97 21.69
N ILE A 322 8.42 -2.42 20.83
CA ILE A 322 7.21 -3.13 20.39
C ILE A 322 7.59 -4.34 19.54
N GLN A 323 8.51 -4.19 18.59
CA GLN A 323 8.98 -5.29 17.74
C GLN A 323 9.75 -6.36 18.52
N ALA A 324 10.49 -5.97 19.56
CA ALA A 324 11.15 -6.93 20.45
C ALA A 324 10.13 -7.78 21.23
N LEU A 325 8.97 -7.22 21.60
CA LEU A 325 7.91 -7.95 22.30
C LEU A 325 6.99 -8.74 21.33
N LEU A 326 6.65 -8.11 20.21
CA LEU A 326 5.74 -8.59 19.17
C LEU A 326 6.42 -8.47 17.81
N PRO A 327 7.26 -9.45 17.42
CA PRO A 327 7.99 -9.41 16.15
C PRO A 327 7.04 -9.29 14.95
N MET A 328 7.46 -8.53 13.94
CA MET A 328 6.73 -8.35 12.66
C MET A 328 5.29 -7.81 12.81
N SER A 329 4.93 -7.26 13.96
CA SER A 329 3.55 -6.84 14.24
C SER A 329 3.21 -5.44 13.74
N VAL A 330 4.20 -4.54 13.65
CA VAL A 330 4.02 -3.12 13.36
C VAL A 330 4.94 -2.61 12.27
N SER A 331 4.42 -1.71 11.42
CA SER A 331 5.23 -0.89 10.52
C SER A 331 5.58 0.46 11.16
N TYR A 332 6.78 0.97 10.88
CA TYR A 332 7.16 2.34 11.22
C TYR A 332 6.93 3.25 10.02
N GLU A 333 6.16 4.33 10.21
CA GLU A 333 5.73 5.21 9.14
C GLU A 333 6.07 6.68 9.47
N PRO A 334 7.29 7.14 9.14
CA PRO A 334 7.65 8.55 9.23
C PRO A 334 7.00 9.31 8.08
N LEU A 335 6.12 10.24 8.41
CA LEU A 335 5.41 11.08 7.46
C LEU A 335 5.91 12.52 7.53
N ILE A 336 6.25 13.04 6.35
CA ILE A 336 6.54 14.46 6.15
C ILE A 336 5.33 15.05 5.42
N ILE A 337 4.75 16.09 5.99
CA ILE A 337 3.57 16.77 5.43
C ILE A 337 4.03 18.14 4.91
N THR A 338 3.92 18.35 3.60
CA THR A 338 4.31 19.59 2.94
C THR A 338 3.13 20.41 2.42
N SER A 339 1.95 19.80 2.30
CA SER A 339 0.72 20.49 1.91
C SER A 339 -0.52 19.94 2.63
N ALA A 340 -1.59 20.75 2.70
CA ALA A 340 -2.89 20.32 3.21
C ALA A 340 -3.47 19.10 2.44
N ALA A 341 -3.25 19.04 1.12
CA ALA A 341 -3.69 17.95 0.28
C ALA A 341 -2.95 16.64 0.57
N GLU A 342 -1.69 16.69 1.01
CA GLU A 342 -0.97 15.50 1.46
C GLU A 342 -1.49 14.94 2.79
N LEU A 343 -2.00 15.82 3.67
CA LEU A 343 -2.57 15.43 4.95
C LEU A 343 -3.93 14.74 4.77
N GLU A 344 -4.88 15.45 4.16
CA GLU A 344 -6.28 14.99 4.04
C GLU A 344 -6.52 14.07 2.84
N GLY A 345 -5.81 14.32 1.75
CA GLY A 345 -6.09 13.72 0.45
C GLY A 345 -7.12 14.51 -0.37
N GLY A 346 -7.35 14.02 -1.58
CA GLY A 346 -8.26 14.56 -2.59
C GLY A 346 -8.16 13.72 -3.86
N ASP A 347 -8.64 14.21 -5.00
CA ASP A 347 -8.73 13.41 -6.24
C ASP A 347 -7.37 13.09 -6.89
N THR A 348 -6.33 13.79 -6.47
CA THR A 348 -4.94 13.63 -6.97
C THR A 348 -4.00 13.05 -5.93
N HIS A 349 -4.33 13.18 -4.64
CA HIS A 349 -3.48 12.77 -3.53
C HIS A 349 -4.24 11.80 -2.63
N PRO A 350 -3.69 10.61 -2.33
CA PRO A 350 -4.37 9.66 -1.45
C PRO A 350 -4.52 10.15 -0.01
N GLY A 351 -3.77 11.17 0.42
CA GLY A 351 -3.74 11.59 1.82
C GLY A 351 -2.85 10.71 2.69
N ALA A 352 -2.48 11.22 3.86
CA ALA A 352 -1.45 10.66 4.72
C ALA A 352 -1.82 9.25 5.23
N PHE A 353 -3.03 9.11 5.77
CA PHE A 353 -3.43 7.86 6.41
C PHE A 353 -3.84 6.75 5.45
N LEU A 354 -4.25 7.06 4.22
CA LEU A 354 -4.41 6.05 3.17
C LEU A 354 -3.03 5.55 2.68
N LYS A 355 -2.02 6.43 2.55
CA LYS A 355 -0.64 6.00 2.27
C LYS A 355 -0.14 5.03 3.35
N VAL A 356 -0.35 5.36 4.63
CA VAL A 356 -0.04 4.46 5.75
C VAL A 356 -0.75 3.13 5.62
N LEU A 357 -2.06 3.13 5.31
CA LEU A 357 -2.82 1.89 5.15
C LEU A 357 -2.24 1.01 4.02
N ARG A 358 -1.92 1.60 2.87
CA ARG A 358 -1.28 0.88 1.75
C ARG A 358 0.07 0.31 2.17
N ASN A 359 0.93 1.09 2.81
CA ASN A 359 2.25 0.62 3.25
C ASN A 359 2.12 -0.54 4.24
N GLN A 360 1.18 -0.43 5.18
CA GLN A 360 0.87 -1.49 6.13
C GLN A 360 0.43 -2.79 5.44
N CYS A 361 -0.45 -2.71 4.44
CA CYS A 361 -0.85 -3.87 3.62
C CYS A 361 0.34 -4.50 2.90
N ARG A 362 1.19 -3.69 2.25
CA ARG A 362 2.38 -4.17 1.53
C ARG A 362 3.40 -4.84 2.45
N GLN A 363 3.58 -4.34 3.66
CA GLN A 363 4.48 -4.90 4.66
C GLN A 363 3.84 -6.05 5.46
N ARG A 364 2.54 -6.32 5.25
CA ARG A 364 1.76 -7.35 5.94
C ARG A 364 1.83 -7.21 7.47
N THR A 365 1.71 -6.00 8.00
CA THR A 365 1.74 -5.76 9.46
C THR A 365 0.33 -5.60 10.04
N ARG A 366 0.16 -5.84 11.34
CA ARG A 366 -1.16 -5.71 12.01
C ARG A 366 -1.52 -4.29 12.38
N GLY A 367 -0.54 -3.42 12.59
CA GLY A 367 -0.74 -2.00 12.79
C GLY A 367 0.48 -1.18 12.37
N SER A 368 0.41 0.12 12.65
CA SER A 368 1.49 1.06 12.30
C SER A 368 1.74 2.06 13.43
N VAL A 369 3.01 2.40 13.65
CA VAL A 369 3.41 3.56 14.44
C VAL A 369 3.73 4.69 13.46
N VAL A 370 2.88 5.70 13.45
CA VAL A 370 2.95 6.84 12.53
C VAL A 370 3.59 8.01 13.26
N THR A 371 4.67 8.57 12.72
CA THR A 371 5.30 9.79 13.24
C THR A 371 5.17 10.93 12.25
N MET A 372 4.66 12.07 12.70
CA MET A 372 4.64 13.32 11.93
C MET A 372 5.53 14.33 12.65
N ASP A 373 6.74 14.52 12.14
CA ASP A 373 7.71 15.43 12.73
C ASP A 373 7.55 16.85 12.20
N GLU A 374 8.01 17.82 12.99
CA GLU A 374 7.95 19.27 12.67
C GLU A 374 6.54 19.76 12.34
N ALA A 375 5.55 19.28 13.07
CA ALA A 375 4.13 19.59 12.88
C ALA A 375 3.71 21.00 13.33
N ASN A 376 4.59 21.99 13.13
CA ASN A 376 4.29 23.41 13.33
C ASN A 376 3.13 23.86 12.43
N TRP A 377 2.95 23.21 11.29
CA TRP A 377 1.85 23.42 10.35
C TRP A 377 0.47 23.23 10.98
N LEU A 378 0.34 22.55 12.13
CA LEU A 378 -0.94 22.46 12.84
C LEU A 378 -1.47 23.83 13.32
N ASN A 379 -0.60 24.83 13.45
CA ASN A 379 -0.98 26.20 13.80
C ASN A 379 -1.16 27.10 12.56
N ASP A 380 -0.89 26.58 11.35
CA ASP A 380 -1.07 27.32 10.11
C ASP A 380 -2.53 27.28 9.66
N LYS A 381 -3.07 28.44 9.26
CA LYS A 381 -4.48 28.57 8.85
C LYS A 381 -4.86 27.68 7.66
N GLU A 382 -3.92 27.39 6.76
CA GLU A 382 -4.13 26.51 5.61
C GLU A 382 -4.46 25.07 6.04
N TYR A 383 -3.85 24.61 7.13
CA TYR A 383 -3.97 23.23 7.61
C TYR A 383 -5.08 23.05 8.64
N GLU A 384 -5.62 24.13 9.21
CA GLU A 384 -6.58 24.05 10.31
C GLU A 384 -7.81 23.19 9.96
N ALA A 385 -8.48 23.49 8.85
CA ALA A 385 -9.68 22.74 8.44
C ALA A 385 -9.37 21.29 8.01
N PRO A 386 -8.36 21.03 7.15
CA PRO A 386 -7.90 19.67 6.86
C PRO A 386 -7.53 18.86 8.11
N ALA A 387 -6.75 19.43 9.02
CA ALA A 387 -6.34 18.78 10.26
C ALA A 387 -7.54 18.44 11.16
N LYS A 388 -8.54 19.31 11.25
CA LYS A 388 -9.78 19.04 12.00
C LYS A 388 -10.57 17.86 11.44
N ARG A 389 -10.57 17.68 10.11
CA ARG A 389 -11.25 16.55 9.44
C ARG A 389 -10.47 15.25 9.60
N VAL A 390 -9.15 15.32 9.46
CA VAL A 390 -8.24 14.17 9.59
C VAL A 390 -8.15 13.67 11.04
N PHE A 391 -8.05 14.57 12.01
CA PHE A 391 -8.00 14.27 13.43
C PHE A 391 -9.37 14.45 14.11
N ASN A 392 -10.43 13.94 13.49
CA ASN A 392 -11.81 14.06 13.99
C ASN A 392 -12.10 13.23 15.26
N GLY A 393 -11.15 12.42 15.72
CA GLY A 393 -11.27 11.54 16.89
C GLY A 393 -11.88 10.17 16.62
N ASP A 394 -12.33 9.90 15.39
CA ASP A 394 -12.83 8.60 14.95
C ASP A 394 -11.92 8.02 13.85
N PHE A 395 -10.85 7.33 14.26
CA PHE A 395 -9.95 6.63 13.35
C PHE A 395 -10.53 5.33 12.77
N SER A 396 -11.79 4.99 13.05
CA SER A 396 -12.45 3.86 12.39
C SER A 396 -12.80 4.15 10.93
N LYS A 397 -12.80 5.42 10.51
CA LYS A 397 -13.10 5.86 9.14
C LYS A 397 -11.96 6.72 8.60
N LEU A 398 -11.43 6.34 7.44
CA LEU A 398 -10.47 7.16 6.70
C LEU A 398 -11.19 7.97 5.63
N SER A 399 -10.65 9.15 5.33
CA SER A 399 -11.03 9.88 4.12
C SER A 399 -10.69 9.00 2.91
N THR A 400 -11.67 8.78 2.05
CA THR A 400 -11.56 7.98 0.83
C THR A 400 -11.86 8.77 -0.43
N THR A 401 -11.82 10.10 -0.33
CA THR A 401 -12.04 11.04 -1.44
C THR A 401 -11.16 10.70 -2.65
N TYR A 402 -9.94 10.20 -2.44
CA TYR A 402 -9.05 9.76 -3.52
C TYR A 402 -9.63 8.67 -4.42
N PHE A 403 -10.49 7.79 -3.89
CA PHE A 403 -11.16 6.78 -4.69
C PHE A 403 -12.45 7.28 -5.34
N GLY A 404 -12.86 8.52 -5.04
CA GLY A 404 -14.12 9.09 -5.47
C GLY A 404 -15.31 8.51 -4.71
N VAL A 405 -16.41 8.30 -5.44
CA VAL A 405 -17.68 7.83 -4.91
C VAL A 405 -17.86 6.35 -5.26
N GLY A 406 -18.30 5.54 -4.30
CA GLY A 406 -18.56 4.11 -4.50
C GLY A 406 -19.85 3.83 -5.28
N VAL A 407 -20.20 2.54 -5.38
CA VAL A 407 -21.31 2.01 -6.22
C VAL A 407 -22.68 2.62 -5.87
N GLU A 408 -22.88 3.11 -4.65
CA GLU A 408 -24.16 3.64 -4.15
C GLU A 408 -24.19 5.18 -3.96
N GLY A 409 -23.20 5.91 -4.45
CA GLY A 409 -23.13 7.36 -4.16
C GLY A 409 -22.51 7.69 -2.80
N GLU A 410 -22.17 6.69 -1.99
CA GLU A 410 -21.47 6.85 -0.71
C GLU A 410 -19.94 6.80 -0.87
N GLY A 411 -19.22 7.48 0.03
CA GLY A 411 -17.77 7.33 0.14
C GLY A 411 -17.38 5.88 0.50
N ILE A 412 -16.32 5.36 -0.14
CA ILE A 412 -15.85 3.99 0.09
C ILE A 412 -15.39 3.85 1.54
N LYS A 413 -15.94 2.90 2.30
CA LYS A 413 -15.53 2.64 3.68
C LYS A 413 -14.46 1.56 3.70
N LEU A 414 -13.30 1.87 4.28
CA LEU A 414 -12.19 0.92 4.42
C LEU A 414 -12.01 0.54 5.90
N PRO A 415 -11.84 -0.76 6.23
CA PRO A 415 -11.50 -1.14 7.59
C PRO A 415 -10.11 -0.63 7.94
N VAL A 416 -10.00 0.07 9.07
CA VAL A 416 -8.77 0.74 9.50
C VAL A 416 -8.08 -0.10 10.57
N PRO A 417 -6.86 -0.61 10.32
CA PRO A 417 -6.09 -1.33 11.33
C PRO A 417 -5.64 -0.41 12.47
N SER A 418 -5.12 -1.01 13.53
CA SER A 418 -4.59 -0.29 14.69
C SER A 418 -3.44 0.65 14.33
N LYS A 419 -3.50 1.90 14.78
CA LYS A 419 -2.44 2.90 14.56
C LYS A 419 -2.10 3.63 15.84
N LEU A 420 -0.82 3.83 16.12
CA LEU A 420 -0.32 4.77 17.13
C LEU A 420 0.23 5.99 16.41
N VAL A 421 -0.44 7.14 16.56
CA VAL A 421 -0.04 8.39 15.90
C VAL A 421 0.68 9.27 16.90
N LEU A 422 1.93 9.59 16.59
CA LEU A 422 2.78 10.52 17.33
C LEU A 422 3.03 11.74 16.44
N VAL A 423 2.59 12.90 16.88
CA VAL A 423 2.80 14.16 16.17
C VAL A 423 3.75 15.00 17.00
N SER A 424 4.89 15.41 16.44
CA SER A 424 5.91 16.15 17.17
C SER A 424 6.05 17.59 16.65
N SER A 425 6.17 18.54 17.57
CA SER A 425 6.33 19.96 17.25
C SER A 425 7.20 20.64 18.31
N ASN A 426 7.68 21.85 18.00
CA ASN A 426 8.35 22.69 18.99
C ASN A 426 7.36 23.55 19.78
N ASN A 427 6.21 23.87 19.17
CA ASN A 427 5.21 24.76 19.74
C ASN A 427 3.95 23.97 20.13
N PRO A 428 3.21 24.41 21.16
CA PRO A 428 1.91 23.84 21.47
C PRO A 428 0.89 24.13 20.37
N ILE A 429 -0.16 23.30 20.27
CA ILE A 429 -1.33 23.61 19.42
C ILE A 429 -2.10 24.77 20.04
N GLU A 430 -2.30 25.84 19.26
CA GLU A 430 -3.03 27.03 19.69
C GLU A 430 -4.55 26.84 19.60
N GLU A 431 -5.02 26.18 18.53
CA GLU A 431 -6.44 26.02 18.24
C GLU A 431 -7.11 25.01 19.20
N LYS A 432 -8.12 25.48 19.93
CA LYS A 432 -8.72 24.72 21.05
C LYS A 432 -9.40 23.42 20.62
N TYR A 433 -10.09 23.42 19.48
CA TYR A 433 -10.82 22.24 19.04
C TYR A 433 -9.85 21.12 18.63
N LEU A 434 -8.83 21.42 17.84
CA LEU A 434 -7.77 20.53 17.42
C LEU A 434 -6.98 20.06 18.65
N LYS A 435 -6.65 20.96 19.58
CA LYS A 435 -6.04 20.62 20.86
C LYS A 435 -6.84 19.52 21.59
N SER A 436 -8.17 19.60 21.63
CA SER A 436 -9.00 18.58 22.29
C SER A 436 -8.88 17.17 21.68
N ARG A 437 -8.44 17.06 20.41
CA ARG A 437 -8.32 15.81 19.66
C ARG A 437 -7.05 15.03 19.97
N PHE A 438 -6.06 15.65 20.61
CA PHE A 438 -4.79 15.00 20.96
C PHE A 438 -4.65 14.73 22.46
N GLY A 439 -3.84 13.73 22.80
CA GLY A 439 -3.22 13.62 24.11
C GLY A 439 -1.93 14.45 24.13
N HIS A 440 -1.88 15.51 24.93
CA HIS A 440 -0.74 16.42 24.97
C HIS A 440 0.34 15.90 25.90
N ILE A 441 1.58 15.89 25.41
CA ILE A 441 2.76 15.46 26.15
C ILE A 441 3.80 16.56 26.00
N LYS A 442 4.06 17.28 27.09
CA LYS A 442 5.20 18.20 27.17
C LYS A 442 6.44 17.33 27.37
N PHE A 443 7.27 17.24 26.35
CA PHE A 443 8.46 16.40 26.40
C PHE A 443 9.50 17.08 27.31
N PRO A 444 10.00 16.41 28.35
CA PRO A 444 10.90 17.02 29.32
C PRO A 444 12.28 17.28 28.72
N MET A 445 13.03 18.20 29.32
CA MET A 445 14.41 18.47 28.95
C MET A 445 15.32 17.32 29.43
N PRO A 446 16.39 16.99 28.67
CA PRO A 446 17.35 15.99 29.10
C PRO A 446 18.12 16.46 30.35
N LEU A 447 18.55 15.50 31.18
CA LEU A 447 19.44 15.81 32.29
C LEU A 447 20.86 16.14 31.77
N PRO A 448 21.62 17.00 32.46
CA PRO A 448 23.02 17.28 32.09
C PRO A 448 23.88 16.02 31.98
N GLU A 449 23.65 15.03 32.85
CA GLU A 449 24.35 13.75 32.83
C GLU A 449 24.06 12.96 31.55
N ALA A 450 22.82 13.03 31.03
CA ALA A 450 22.44 12.34 29.80
C ALA A 450 23.10 12.98 28.57
N LEU A 451 23.18 14.32 28.53
CA LEU A 451 23.91 15.04 27.48
C LEU A 451 25.40 14.70 27.49
N PHE A 452 25.99 14.60 28.68
CA PHE A 452 27.38 14.19 28.84
C PHE A 452 27.64 12.76 28.36
N SER A 453 26.81 11.79 28.76
CA SER A 453 26.94 10.40 28.29
C SER A 453 26.83 10.31 26.78
N TYR A 454 25.88 11.02 26.18
CA TYR A 454 25.72 11.05 24.73
C TYR A 454 26.92 11.69 24.00
N ALA A 455 27.47 12.77 24.56
CA ALA A 455 28.69 13.37 24.02
C ALA A 455 29.87 12.39 24.04
N ALA A 456 30.04 11.62 25.13
CA ALA A 456 31.08 10.62 25.23
C ALA A 456 30.90 9.48 24.21
N GLU A 457 29.66 9.00 24.03
CA GLU A 457 29.33 8.00 22.99
C GLU A 457 29.66 8.51 21.57
N LEU A 458 29.41 9.80 21.28
CA LEU A 458 29.79 10.40 20.01
C LEU A 458 31.31 10.50 19.82
N PHE A 459 32.07 10.86 20.87
CA PHE A 459 33.53 10.84 20.84
C PHE A 459 34.10 9.44 20.55
N GLU A 460 33.55 8.42 21.19
CA GLU A 460 33.92 7.02 20.93
C GLU A 460 33.61 6.59 19.50
N THR A 461 32.47 7.02 18.96
CA THR A 461 32.08 6.72 17.57
C THR A 461 33.06 7.36 16.57
N LEU A 462 33.37 8.65 16.75
CA LEU A 462 34.32 9.37 15.89
C LEU A 462 35.74 8.79 15.98
N ALA A 463 36.22 8.46 17.18
CA ALA A 463 37.52 7.83 17.35
C ALA A 463 37.63 6.47 16.67
N ASN A 464 36.56 5.67 16.72
CA ASN A 464 36.52 4.39 16.00
C ASN A 464 36.51 4.58 14.48
N GLU A 465 35.86 5.62 13.96
CA GLU A 465 35.84 5.95 12.53
C GLU A 465 37.21 6.43 12.02
N GLU A 466 37.96 7.16 12.85
CA GLU A 466 39.30 7.66 12.52
C GLU A 466 40.45 6.73 12.96
N GLU A 467 40.13 5.56 13.52
CA GLU A 467 41.09 4.58 14.07
C GLU A 467 42.04 5.18 15.13
N ILE A 468 41.56 6.14 15.91
CA ILE A 468 42.32 6.85 16.96
C ILE A 468 42.10 6.18 18.32
N GLU A 469 43.18 5.96 19.07
CA GLU A 469 43.08 5.50 20.46
C GLU A 469 42.55 6.64 21.35
N LEU A 470 41.30 6.51 21.81
CA LEU A 470 40.61 7.55 22.55
C LEU A 470 41.02 7.57 24.04
N THR A 471 41.77 8.60 24.43
CA THR A 471 42.01 8.92 25.85
C THR A 471 41.12 10.09 26.30
N LEU A 472 39.82 9.84 26.50
CA LEU A 472 38.85 10.89 26.81
C LEU A 472 38.96 11.41 28.25
N ASP A 473 39.35 12.68 28.40
CA ASP A 473 39.23 13.41 29.68
C ASP A 473 37.77 13.82 29.92
N LYS A 474 37.10 13.06 30.79
CA LYS A 474 35.69 13.24 31.15
C LYS A 474 35.40 14.60 31.81
N GLU A 475 36.31 15.13 32.61
CA GLU A 475 36.11 16.43 33.26
C GLU A 475 36.28 17.58 32.26
N LYS A 476 37.23 17.45 31.33
CA LYS A 476 37.40 18.39 30.22
C LYS A 476 36.17 18.44 29.31
N LEU A 477 35.59 17.29 28.97
CA LEU A 477 34.35 17.20 28.18
C LEU A 477 33.17 17.83 28.90
N LYS A 478 32.98 17.52 30.18
CA LYS A 478 31.92 18.11 31.00
C LYS A 478 32.03 19.63 31.08
N THR A 479 33.24 20.14 31.31
CA THR A 479 33.51 21.60 31.35
C THR A 479 33.24 22.26 30.00
N ALA A 480 33.60 21.59 28.89
CA ALA A 480 33.32 22.10 27.55
C ALA A 480 31.81 22.20 27.28
N ILE A 481 31.05 21.13 27.56
CA ILE A 481 29.58 21.10 27.37
C ILE A 481 28.90 22.22 28.16
N GLN A 482 29.31 22.43 29.42
CA GLN A 482 28.80 23.52 30.26
C GLN A 482 29.16 24.89 29.70
N LYS A 483 30.40 25.08 29.21
CA LYS A 483 30.87 26.34 28.62
C LYS A 483 30.09 26.74 27.37
N TYR A 484 29.69 25.77 26.54
CA TYR A 484 28.87 26.02 25.36
C TYR A 484 27.35 26.05 25.64
N GLU A 485 26.94 25.96 26.91
CA GLU A 485 25.54 26.00 27.35
C GLU A 485 24.62 25.01 26.59
N CYS A 486 25.13 23.82 26.29
CA CYS A 486 24.37 22.81 25.54
C CYS A 486 23.13 22.39 26.33
N LYS A 487 21.94 22.47 25.71
CA LYS A 487 20.65 22.12 26.34
C LYS A 487 19.95 20.96 25.66
N SER A 488 20.34 20.63 24.44
CA SER A 488 19.75 19.57 23.63
C SER A 488 20.78 18.59 23.09
N PHE A 489 20.36 17.40 22.67
CA PHE A 489 21.24 16.44 22.01
C PHE A 489 21.77 16.97 20.67
N ARG A 490 20.98 17.81 19.99
CA ARG A 490 21.40 18.46 18.74
C ARG A 490 22.55 19.45 18.96
N ASP A 491 22.57 20.17 20.09
CA ASP A 491 23.69 21.05 20.43
C ASP A 491 24.98 20.22 20.59
N ILE A 492 24.86 19.05 21.22
CA ILE A 492 25.97 18.10 21.37
C ILE A 492 26.44 17.59 20.01
N GLU A 493 25.54 17.14 19.12
CA GLU A 493 25.87 16.69 17.76
C GLU A 493 26.64 17.76 16.96
N ASN A 494 26.33 19.04 17.16
CA ASN A 494 27.00 20.14 16.45
C ASN A 494 28.38 20.48 17.05
N ILE A 495 28.54 20.34 18.37
CA ILE A 495 29.74 20.81 19.08
C ILE A 495 30.79 19.72 19.20
N VAL A 496 30.39 18.45 19.38
CA VAL A 496 31.30 17.33 19.62
C VAL A 496 32.29 17.12 18.47
N PRO A 497 31.90 17.12 17.17
CA PRO A 497 32.86 16.98 16.07
C PRO A 497 33.93 18.09 16.08
N ALA A 498 33.51 19.35 16.32
CA ALA A 498 34.45 20.47 16.40
C ALA A 498 35.38 20.42 17.64
N LEU A 499 34.92 19.79 18.73
CA LEU A 499 35.77 19.51 19.88
C LEU A 499 36.74 18.36 19.63
N PHE A 500 36.29 17.34 18.88
CA PHE A 500 37.09 16.18 18.50
C PHE A 500 38.30 16.61 17.67
N GLU A 501 38.08 17.32 16.55
CA GLU A 501 39.14 17.86 15.66
C GLU A 501 40.12 18.81 16.38
N LYS A 502 39.70 19.41 17.50
CA LYS A 502 40.55 20.31 18.27
C LYS A 502 41.45 19.56 19.25
N TRP A 503 41.07 18.35 19.65
CA TRP A 503 41.74 17.58 20.69
C TRP A 503 42.59 16.44 20.13
N TYR A 504 42.26 15.98 18.93
CA TYR A 504 42.93 14.94 18.15
C TYR A 504 43.12 15.46 16.73
#